data_AF-A0A960P8W3-F1
#
_entry.id   AF-A0A960P8W3-F1
#
_cell.length_a   1.000
_cell.length_b   1.000
_cell.length_c   1.000
_cell.angle_alpha   90.00
_cell.angle_beta   90.00
_cell.angle_gamma   90.00
#
_symmetry.space_group_name_H-M   'P 1'
#
loop_
_entity.id
_entity.type
_entity.pdbx_description
1 polymer ?
#
loop_
_entity_poly.entity_id
_entity_poly.type
_entity_poly.pdbx_seq_one_letter_code
_entity_poly.pdbx_strand_id
1 'polypeptide(L)'
;MHVEKYERWFMYATAAVILGSVVALVVSVVGHHAALPEPAGRVQPADIDTTAPFDDPGYHDNGDGTGELVLIGQAWQWTPQEV
;
A
#
# COMPACT_ATOMS: atom_id res chain seq x y z
N MET A 1 33.52 5.07 30.47
CA MET A 1 33.81 5.01 29.03
C MET A 1 33.59 6.42 28.49
N HIS A 2 34.65 7.13 28.09
CA HIS A 2 34.53 8.49 27.57
C HIS A 2 34.24 8.41 26.07
N VAL A 3 33.14 9.01 25.64
CA VAL A 3 32.83 9.15 24.22
C VAL A 3 33.71 10.28 23.68
N GLU A 4 34.60 9.94 22.76
CA GLU A 4 35.51 10.89 22.11
C GLU A 4 34.72 11.92 21.29
N LYS A 5 35.29 13.12 21.08
CA LYS A 5 34.60 14.21 20.36
C LYS A 5 34.16 13.78 18.95
N TYR A 6 34.98 13.00 18.26
CA TYR A 6 34.68 12.47 16.93
C TYR A 6 33.62 11.37 16.95
N GLU A 7 33.67 10.49 17.94
CA GLU A 7 32.67 9.45 18.16
C GLU A 7 31.28 10.06 18.41
N ARG A 8 31.22 11.13 19.21
CA ARG A 8 29.98 11.88 19.44
C ARG A 8 29.42 12.50 18.15
N TRP A 9 30.28 13.09 17.33
CA TRP A 9 29.86 13.67 16.05
C TRP A 9 29.38 12.62 15.06
N PHE A 10 30.08 11.47 15.01
CA PHE A 10 29.65 10.33 14.21
C PHE A 10 28.26 9.86 14.65
N MET A 11 28.04 9.71 15.96
CA MET A 11 26.75 9.30 16.50
C MET A 11 25.61 10.28 16.13
N TYR A 12 25.87 11.60 16.16
CA TYR A 12 24.89 12.59 15.69
C TYR A 12 24.64 12.50 14.19
N ALA A 13 25.68 12.30 13.37
CA ALA A 13 25.53 12.13 11.93
C ALA A 13 24.70 10.88 11.60
N THR A 14 24.98 9.75 12.26
CA THR A 14 24.19 8.52 12.11
C THR A 14 22.75 8.73 12.54
N ALA A 15 22.50 9.39 13.68
CA ALA A 15 21.16 9.70 14.13
C ALA A 15 20.41 10.59 13.12
N ALA A 16 21.08 11.60 12.55
CA ALA A 16 20.50 12.47 11.54
C ALA A 16 20.14 11.70 10.26
N VAL A 17 21.01 10.79 9.80
CA VAL A 17 20.73 9.94 8.64
C VAL A 17 19.53 9.04 8.90
N ILE A 18 19.49 8.34 10.04
CA ILE A 18 18.37 7.45 10.38
C ILE A 18 17.06 8.23 10.43
N LEU A 19 17.03 9.37 11.14
CA LEU A 19 15.84 10.20 11.24
C LEU A 19 15.41 10.74 9.88
N GLY A 20 16.37 11.17 9.05
CA GLY A 20 16.10 11.62 7.68
C GLY A 20 15.50 10.51 6.82
N SER A 21 16.02 9.28 6.91
CA SER A 21 15.45 8.12 6.22
C SER A 21 14.04 7.79 6.68
N VAL A 22 13.77 7.84 8.00
CA VAL A 22 12.41 7.63 8.53
C VAL A 22 11.44 8.68 8.00
N VAL A 23 11.83 9.96 7.99
CA VAL A 23 10.99 11.04 7.43
C VAL A 23 10.73 10.81 5.95
N ALA A 24 11.75 10.45 5.16
CA ALA A 24 11.58 10.16 3.74
C ALA A 24 10.60 8.99 3.49
N LEU A 25 10.68 7.93 4.30
CA LEU A 25 9.73 6.82 4.24
C LEU A 25 8.30 7.26 4.57
N VAL A 26 8.11 8.06 5.63
CA VAL A 26 6.79 8.58 6.00
C VAL A 26 6.19 9.43 4.89
N VAL A 27 6.98 10.33 4.31
CA VAL A 27 6.54 11.15 3.17
C VAL A 27 6.17 10.28 1.97
N SER A 28 6.96 9.24 1.67
CA SER A 28 6.67 8.32 0.58
C SER A 28 5.38 7.53 0.77
N VAL A 29 5.07 7.07 1.99
CA VAL A 29 3.87 6.24 2.25
C VAL A 29 2.62 7.11 2.36
N VAL A 30 2.67 8.17 3.16
CA VAL A 30 1.50 9.01 3.47
C VAL A 30 1.26 10.03 2.36
N GLY A 31 2.31 10.69 1.88
CA GLY A 31 2.20 11.76 0.89
C GLY A 31 1.80 11.27 -0.50
N HIS A 32 2.15 10.04 -0.86
CA HIS A 32 1.75 9.43 -2.14
C HIS A 32 0.60 8.45 -2.02
N HIS A 33 -0.06 8.36 -0.85
CA HIS A 33 -1.12 7.39 -0.59
C HIS A 33 -0.76 5.95 -0.99
N ALA A 34 0.52 5.59 -0.89
CA ALA A 34 1.04 4.27 -1.24
C ALA A 34 0.80 3.23 -0.13
N ALA A 35 0.10 3.62 0.94
CA ALA A 35 -0.33 2.70 1.98
C ALA A 35 -1.29 1.67 1.38
N LEU A 36 -1.08 0.40 1.73
CA LEU A 36 -2.05 -0.64 1.39
C LEU A 36 -3.40 -0.29 2.05
N PRO A 37 -4.52 -0.41 1.33
CA PRO A 37 -5.84 -0.24 1.91
C PRO A 37 -6.02 -1.16 3.12
N GLU A 38 -6.71 -0.68 4.15
CA GLU A 38 -7.14 -1.55 5.24
C GLU A 38 -8.11 -2.61 4.70
N PRO A 39 -8.13 -3.83 5.28
CA PRO A 39 -9.07 -4.86 4.85
C PRO A 39 -10.51 -4.36 4.96
N ALA A 40 -11.16 -4.13 3.81
CA ALA A 40 -12.55 -3.65 3.76
C ALA A 40 -13.56 -4.68 4.28
N GLY A 41 -13.19 -5.97 4.27
CA GLY A 41 -14.06 -7.04 4.76
C GLY A 41 -13.50 -8.44 4.51
N ARG A 42 -14.36 -9.44 4.73
CA ARG A 42 -14.10 -10.84 4.37
C ARG A 42 -15.23 -11.32 3.46
N VAL A 43 -14.89 -12.16 2.50
CA VAL A 43 -15.83 -12.80 1.58
C VAL A 43 -15.72 -14.32 1.67
N GLN A 44 -16.82 -15.02 1.38
CA GLN A 44 -16.78 -16.47 1.22
C GLN A 44 -16.31 -16.80 -0.20
N PRO A 45 -15.16 -17.49 -0.38
CA PRO A 45 -14.63 -17.73 -1.71
C PRO A 45 -15.54 -18.55 -2.63
N ALA A 46 -16.41 -19.39 -2.05
CA ALA A 46 -17.35 -20.22 -2.80
C ALA A 46 -18.50 -19.42 -3.44
N ASP A 47 -18.83 -18.25 -2.89
CA ASP A 47 -19.97 -17.43 -3.33
C ASP A 47 -19.51 -16.16 -4.07
N ILE A 48 -18.22 -16.08 -4.43
CA ILE A 48 -17.57 -14.86 -4.95
C ILE A 48 -18.25 -14.36 -6.22
N ASP A 49 -18.66 -15.27 -7.11
CA ASP A 49 -19.30 -14.94 -8.39
C ASP A 49 -20.73 -14.39 -8.25
N THR A 50 -21.29 -14.40 -7.03
CA THR A 50 -22.63 -13.87 -6.72
C THR A 50 -22.61 -12.80 -5.63
N THR A 51 -21.43 -12.46 -5.13
CA THR A 51 -21.24 -11.49 -4.04
C THR A 51 -20.80 -10.17 -4.62
N ALA A 52 -21.64 -9.14 -4.55
CA ALA A 52 -21.27 -7.78 -4.94
C ALA A 52 -20.05 -7.25 -4.15
N PRO A 53 -19.11 -6.51 -4.78
CA PRO A 53 -19.07 -6.12 -6.20
C PRO A 53 -18.39 -7.14 -7.12
N PHE A 54 -17.99 -8.31 -6.60
CA PHE A 54 -17.21 -9.31 -7.33
C PHE A 54 -18.03 -10.10 -8.37
N ASP A 55 -19.35 -9.93 -8.40
CA ASP A 55 -20.25 -10.49 -9.41
C ASP A 55 -20.15 -9.78 -10.78
N ASP A 56 -19.57 -8.58 -10.82
CA ASP A 56 -19.30 -7.83 -12.06
C ASP A 56 -17.83 -7.32 -12.08
N PRO A 57 -16.84 -8.21 -12.30
CA PRO A 57 -15.43 -7.83 -12.26
C PRO A 57 -15.02 -6.99 -13.48
N GLY A 58 -14.35 -5.87 -13.25
CA GLY A 58 -14.02 -4.90 -14.29
C GLY A 58 -13.73 -3.51 -13.73
N TYR A 59 -13.43 -2.57 -14.62
CA TYR A 59 -13.33 -1.15 -14.28
C TYR A 59 -14.71 -0.50 -14.41
N HIS A 60 -15.17 0.12 -13.32
CA HIS A 60 -16.43 0.84 -13.21
C HIS A 60 -16.15 2.32 -12.99
N ASP A 61 -16.59 3.16 -13.92
CA ASP A 61 -16.46 4.61 -13.79
C ASP A 61 -17.56 5.17 -12.90
N ASN A 62 -17.18 5.88 -11.84
CA ASN A 62 -18.12 6.49 -10.89
C ASN A 62 -18.61 7.88 -11.35
N GLY A 63 -18.11 8.37 -12.50
CA GLY A 63 -18.60 9.58 -13.18
C GLY A 63 -18.06 10.90 -12.63
N ASP A 64 -17.21 10.86 -11.60
CA ASP A 64 -16.58 12.02 -10.96
C ASP A 64 -15.07 12.12 -11.24
N GLY A 65 -14.58 11.37 -12.24
CA GLY A 65 -13.16 11.21 -12.52
C GLY A 65 -12.48 10.18 -11.61
N THR A 66 -13.25 9.47 -10.77
CA THR A 66 -12.82 8.27 -10.07
C THR A 66 -13.45 7.03 -10.68
N GLY A 67 -12.77 5.90 -10.57
CA GLY A 67 -13.32 4.61 -10.95
C GLY A 67 -12.90 3.54 -9.99
N GLU A 68 -13.75 2.53 -9.86
CA GLU A 68 -13.52 1.34 -9.05
C GLU A 68 -13.07 0.20 -9.96
N LEU A 69 -11.93 -0.41 -9.64
CA LEU A 69 -11.46 -1.60 -10.35
C LEU A 69 -11.68 -2.83 -9.48
N VAL A 70 -12.58 -3.69 -9.91
CA VAL A 70 -12.88 -4.97 -9.25
C VAL A 70 -12.06 -6.07 -9.93
N LEU A 71 -11.12 -6.66 -9.18
CA LEU A 71 -10.25 -7.73 -9.64
C LEU A 71 -10.33 -8.93 -8.71
N ILE A 72 -10.47 -10.12 -9.28
CA ILE A 72 -10.45 -11.40 -8.58
C ILE A 72 -9.14 -12.11 -8.92
N GLY A 73 -8.31 -12.32 -7.90
CA GLY A 73 -7.08 -13.11 -8.02
C GLY A 73 -7.30 -14.56 -7.63
N GLN A 74 -7.01 -15.49 -8.53
CA GLN A 74 -7.08 -16.93 -8.27
C GLN A 74 -5.73 -17.58 -8.60
N ALA A 75 -5.62 -18.89 -8.36
CA ALA A 75 -4.39 -19.61 -8.67
C ALA A 75 -4.08 -19.51 -10.18
N TRP A 76 -3.01 -18.77 -10.51
CA TRP A 76 -2.48 -18.56 -11.86
C TRP A 76 -3.37 -17.79 -12.83
N GLN A 77 -4.41 -17.11 -12.35
CA GLN A 77 -5.33 -16.36 -13.20
C GLN A 77 -5.89 -15.14 -12.48
N TRP A 78 -6.28 -14.14 -13.28
CA TRP A 78 -6.94 -12.92 -12.85
C TRP A 78 -8.24 -12.76 -13.63
N THR A 79 -9.27 -12.25 -12.96
CA THR A 79 -10.54 -11.89 -13.59
C THR A 79 -10.86 -10.43 -13.26
N PRO A 80 -11.01 -9.56 -14.26
CA PRO A 80 -10.72 -9.79 -15.69
C PRO A 80 -9.22 -10.01 -15.98
N GLN A 81 -8.91 -10.64 -17.11
CA GLN A 81 -7.53 -10.91 -17.53
C GLN A 81 -6.81 -9.64 -18.04
N GLU A 82 -7.57 -8.65 -18.47
CA GLU A 82 -7.12 -7.37 -19.01
C GLU A 82 -8.01 -6.26 -18.44
N VAL A 83 -7.42 -5.07 -18.23
CA VAL A 83 -8.07 -3.87 -17.68
C VAL A 83 -7.70 -2.64 -18.49
#